data_AF-A0A2E2Q9X0-F1
#
_entry.id   AF-A0A2E2Q9X0-F1
#
_cell.length_a   1.000
_cell.length_b   1.000
_cell.length_c   1.000
_cell.angle_alpha   90.00
_cell.angle_beta   90.00
_cell.angle_gamma   90.00
#
_symmetry.space_group_name_H-M   'P 1'
#
loop_
_entity.id
_entity.type
_entity.pdbx_description
1 polymer ?
#
loop_
_entity_poly.entity_id
_entity_poly.type
_entity_poly.pdbx_seq_one_letter_code
_entity_poly.pdbx_strand_id
1 'polypeptide(L)'
;MKIIEDLRRDRQFQIALGATLVLLMVVLFIFGSNASYMESGQGYYFMAVCAGLGLLFWGMKAFRFVIIIPAILVIVSALTVSVLKFEWRKAYIEKAEAGQPFMFEEYIDGYPTLEQYIKASFFGGENWIGFTRICAEPAEAGLSYPPLCSDLQQIEAEFGLDMKDIVQKHYIKMKRTAQRISSGRLKDKKRYQQCIDSGQCVIVPLLPAGVDPERLSGNDYGEIRRAFWSLIDDEKMNNTVCNQMKLCRILVEMKALKESSF
;
A
#
# COMPACT_ATOMS: atom_id res chain seq x y z
N MET A 1 52.42 15.54 -33.30
CA MET A 1 51.87 14.41 -32.52
C MET A 1 51.11 14.90 -31.27
N LYS A 2 51.73 15.69 -30.37
CA LYS A 2 51.04 16.32 -29.21
C LYS A 2 49.72 17.06 -29.52
N ILE A 3 49.69 17.90 -30.57
CA ILE A 3 48.51 18.70 -30.93
C ILE A 3 47.30 17.83 -31.31
N ILE A 4 47.51 16.68 -31.95
CA ILE A 4 46.44 15.75 -32.33
C ILE A 4 45.90 14.99 -31.11
N GLU A 5 46.78 14.67 -30.15
CA GLU A 5 46.38 14.04 -28.88
C GLU A 5 45.58 14.98 -27.98
N ASP A 6 45.96 16.26 -27.90
CA ASP A 6 45.23 17.27 -27.12
C ASP A 6 43.85 17.58 -27.74
N LEU A 7 43.76 17.74 -29.07
CA LEU A 7 42.48 17.91 -29.78
C LEU A 7 41.55 16.71 -29.61
N ARG A 8 42.09 15.49 -29.60
CA ARG A 8 41.33 14.25 -29.38
C ARG A 8 40.82 14.17 -27.94
N ARG A 9 41.63 14.58 -26.97
CA ARG A 9 41.31 14.58 -25.54
C ARG A 9 40.22 15.62 -25.21
N ASP A 10 40.27 16.80 -25.82
CA ASP A 10 39.22 17.83 -25.68
C ASP A 10 37.90 17.40 -26.31
N ARG A 11 37.92 16.81 -27.51
CA ARG A 11 36.71 16.30 -28.16
C ARG A 11 36.06 15.16 -27.37
N GLN A 12 36.86 14.24 -26.83
CA GLN A 12 36.36 13.16 -25.97
C GLN A 12 35.77 13.67 -24.66
N PHE A 13 36.40 14.69 -24.06
CA PHE A 13 35.87 15.35 -22.87
C PHE A 13 34.51 16.01 -23.14
N GLN A 14 34.38 16.75 -24.24
CA GLN A 14 33.12 17.40 -24.63
C GLN A 14 32.00 16.38 -24.89
N ILE A 15 32.30 15.29 -25.60
CA ILE A 15 31.33 14.21 -25.86
C ILE A 15 30.90 13.56 -24.54
N ALA A 16 31.85 13.23 -23.66
CA ALA A 16 31.55 12.59 -22.39
C ALA A 16 30.71 13.49 -21.47
N LEU A 17 31.04 14.78 -21.41
CA LEU A 17 30.30 15.77 -20.64
C LEU A 17 28.88 15.96 -21.21
N GLY A 18 28.74 16.14 -22.52
CA GLY A 18 27.45 16.31 -23.17
C GLY A 18 26.53 15.12 -22.95
N ALA A 19 27.03 13.89 -23.16
CA ALA A 19 26.26 12.67 -22.97
C ALA A 19 25.81 12.49 -21.51
N THR A 20 26.70 12.71 -20.55
CA THR A 20 26.36 12.55 -19.12
C THR A 20 25.43 13.64 -18.61
N LEU A 21 25.52 14.88 -19.11
CA LEU A 21 24.58 15.95 -18.79
C LEU A 21 23.18 15.68 -19.33
N VAL A 22 23.06 15.22 -20.58
CA VAL A 22 21.75 14.83 -21.15
C VAL A 22 21.12 13.71 -20.33
N LEU A 23 21.89 12.68 -19.98
CA LEU A 23 21.41 11.60 -19.13
C LEU A 23 21.01 12.11 -17.74
N LEU A 24 21.80 12.98 -17.12
CA LEU A 24 21.46 13.57 -15.82
C LEU A 24 20.13 14.34 -15.90
N MET A 25 19.90 15.13 -16.96
CA MET A 25 18.62 15.83 -17.14
C MET A 25 17.45 14.86 -17.25
N VAL A 26 17.60 13.75 -17.98
CA VAL A 26 16.56 12.71 -18.06
C VAL A 26 16.28 12.09 -16.70
N VAL A 27 17.33 11.77 -15.93
CA VAL A 27 17.19 11.20 -14.58
C VAL A 27 16.47 12.18 -13.66
N LEU A 28 16.89 13.45 -13.64
CA LEU A 28 16.24 14.49 -12.83
C LEU A 28 14.77 14.70 -13.24
N PHE A 29 14.47 14.63 -14.53
CA PHE A 29 13.10 14.72 -15.02
C PHE A 29 12.24 13.55 -14.53
N ILE A 30 12.73 12.31 -14.62
CA ILE A 30 12.01 11.12 -14.15
C ILE A 30 11.72 11.21 -12.65
N PHE A 31 12.73 11.50 -11.83
CA PHE A 31 12.55 11.59 -10.39
C PHE A 31 11.71 12.81 -9.97
N GLY A 32 11.89 13.95 -10.65
CA GLY A 32 11.13 15.17 -10.36
C GLY A 32 9.66 15.04 -10.72
N SER A 33 9.33 14.48 -11.89
CA SER A 33 7.95 14.27 -12.33
C SER A 33 7.21 13.21 -11.50
N ASN A 34 7.92 12.33 -10.81
CA ASN A 34 7.36 11.28 -9.96
C ASN A 34 7.60 11.51 -8.45
N ALA A 35 7.94 12.73 -8.04
CA ALA A 35 8.31 13.03 -6.65
C ALA A 35 7.20 12.69 -5.64
N SER A 36 5.92 12.87 -6.01
CA SER A 36 4.75 12.51 -5.18
C SER A 36 4.60 11.01 -4.97
N TYR A 37 5.23 10.19 -5.80
CA TYR A 37 5.15 8.72 -5.78
C TYR A 37 6.42 8.08 -5.18
N MET A 38 7.32 8.87 -4.59
CA MET A 38 8.55 8.35 -3.99
C MET A 38 8.25 7.48 -2.77
N GLU A 39 8.77 6.25 -2.78
CA GLU A 39 8.76 5.35 -1.63
C GLU A 39 10.04 5.50 -0.78
N SER A 40 10.03 4.91 0.41
CA SER A 40 11.27 4.75 1.18
C SER A 40 12.31 3.95 0.38
N GLY A 41 13.57 4.34 0.49
CA GLY A 41 14.69 3.72 -0.22
C GLY A 41 14.87 4.17 -1.68
N GLN A 42 13.93 4.92 -2.28
CA GLN A 42 14.08 5.45 -3.65
C GLN A 42 15.36 6.30 -3.82
N GLY A 43 15.78 6.99 -2.75
CA GLY A 43 17.00 7.78 -2.72
C GLY A 43 18.28 6.97 -2.95
N TYR A 44 18.33 5.70 -2.54
CA TYR A 44 19.49 4.85 -2.80
C TYR A 44 19.67 4.57 -4.29
N TYR A 45 18.57 4.35 -5.01
CA TYR A 45 18.61 4.15 -6.47
C TYR A 45 19.01 5.44 -7.20
N PHE A 46 18.50 6.59 -6.76
CA PHE A 46 18.94 7.89 -7.31
C PHE A 46 20.45 8.09 -7.13
N MET A 47 20.99 7.82 -5.93
CA MET A 47 22.42 7.93 -5.66
C MET A 47 23.25 6.92 -6.47
N ALA A 48 22.75 5.70 -6.67
CA ALA A 48 23.39 4.70 -7.53
C ALA A 48 23.47 5.16 -8.99
N VAL A 49 22.41 5.79 -9.52
CA VAL A 49 22.41 6.38 -10.87
C VAL A 49 23.42 7.53 -10.96
N CYS A 50 23.46 8.43 -9.98
CA CYS A 50 24.44 9.52 -9.93
C CYS A 50 25.89 9.02 -9.90
N ALA A 51 26.18 7.99 -9.10
CA ALA A 51 27.48 7.34 -9.07
C ALA A 51 27.81 6.66 -10.40
N GLY A 52 26.85 5.97 -11.01
CA GLY A 52 26.96 5.37 -12.33
C GLY A 52 27.26 6.40 -13.43
N LEU A 53 26.62 7.56 -13.40
CA LEU A 53 26.91 8.66 -14.34
C LEU A 53 28.33 9.21 -14.18
N GLY A 54 28.83 9.34 -12.96
CA GLY A 54 30.22 9.72 -12.70
C GLY A 54 31.22 8.70 -13.26
N LEU A 55 30.96 7.40 -13.07
CA LEU A 55 31.78 6.33 -13.64
C LEU A 55 31.69 6.31 -15.16
N LEU A 56 30.51 6.53 -15.74
CA LEU A 56 30.30 6.59 -17.18
C LEU A 56 31.08 7.76 -17.80
N PHE A 57 31.03 8.94 -17.19
CA PHE A 57 31.81 10.11 -17.61
C PHE A 57 33.31 9.78 -17.63
N TRP A 58 33.83 9.20 -16.55
CA TRP A 58 35.25 8.86 -16.46
C TRP A 58 35.65 7.76 -17.46
N GLY A 59 34.80 6.73 -17.62
CA GLY A 59 34.99 5.65 -18.57
C GLY A 59 35.03 6.13 -20.02
N MET A 60 34.11 7.03 -20.40
CA MET A 60 34.08 7.65 -21.73
C MET A 60 35.30 8.56 -21.96
N LYS A 61 35.66 9.39 -20.97
CA LYS A 61 36.83 10.28 -21.05
C LYS A 61 38.13 9.49 -21.26
N ALA A 62 38.27 8.34 -20.61
CA ALA A 62 39.46 7.48 -20.70
C ALA A 62 39.37 6.38 -21.77
N PHE A 63 38.24 6.29 -22.48
CA PHE A 63 37.91 5.24 -23.45
C PHE A 63 38.08 3.80 -22.89
N ARG A 64 37.68 3.59 -21.64
CA ARG A 64 37.82 2.30 -20.94
C ARG A 64 36.51 1.54 -20.89
N PHE A 65 36.30 0.65 -21.84
CA PHE A 65 35.08 -0.18 -21.93
C PHE A 65 34.78 -1.00 -20.68
N VAL A 66 35.81 -1.45 -19.98
CA VAL A 66 35.69 -2.20 -18.71
C VAL A 66 34.97 -1.40 -17.62
N ILE A 67 34.97 -0.07 -17.68
CA ILE A 67 34.23 0.81 -16.75
C ILE A 67 32.88 1.23 -17.35
N ILE A 68 32.83 1.49 -18.66
CA ILE A 68 31.62 1.95 -19.35
C ILE A 68 30.50 0.91 -19.21
N ILE A 69 30.78 -0.37 -19.48
CA ILE A 69 29.75 -1.41 -19.50
C ILE A 69 29.10 -1.58 -18.11
N PRO A 70 29.85 -1.78 -17.01
CA PRO A 70 29.26 -1.85 -15.67
C PRO A 70 28.51 -0.58 -15.27
N ALA A 71 29.02 0.61 -15.64
CA ALA A 71 28.35 1.87 -15.33
C ALA A 71 26.97 1.97 -15.98
N ILE A 72 26.86 1.56 -17.26
CA ILE A 72 25.58 1.49 -17.97
C ILE A 72 24.64 0.50 -17.28
N LEU A 73 25.11 -0.68 -16.89
CA LEU A 73 24.29 -1.69 -16.21
C LEU A 73 23.76 -1.18 -14.87
N VAL A 74 24.58 -0.49 -14.07
CA VAL A 74 24.15 0.12 -12.81
C VAL A 74 23.09 1.20 -13.05
N ILE A 75 23.30 2.08 -14.04
CA ILE A 75 22.32 3.12 -14.38
C ILE A 75 20.98 2.50 -14.81
N VAL A 76 21.02 1.55 -15.75
CA VAL A 76 19.81 0.92 -16.29
C VAL A 76 19.06 0.16 -15.20
N SER A 77 19.74 -0.69 -14.43
CA SER A 77 19.10 -1.47 -13.36
C SER A 77 18.47 -0.57 -12.28
N ALA A 78 19.20 0.45 -11.81
CA ALA A 78 18.67 1.37 -10.80
C ALA A 78 17.49 2.21 -11.33
N LEU A 79 17.53 2.64 -12.59
CA LEU A 79 16.40 3.35 -13.21
C LEU A 79 15.20 2.43 -13.40
N THR A 80 15.38 1.21 -13.90
CA THR A 80 14.29 0.25 -14.07
C THR A 80 13.60 -0.03 -12.75
N VAL A 81 14.36 -0.29 -11.68
CA VAL A 81 13.77 -0.51 -10.35
C VAL A 81 13.05 0.74 -9.85
N SER A 82 13.62 1.93 -10.04
CA SER A 82 12.97 3.19 -9.63
C SER A 82 11.63 3.41 -10.35
N VAL A 83 11.59 3.18 -11.66
CA VAL A 83 10.36 3.29 -12.46
C VAL A 83 9.31 2.29 -11.98
N LEU A 84 9.70 1.03 -11.73
CA LEU A 84 8.78 0.03 -11.19
C LEU A 84 8.22 0.45 -9.83
N LYS A 85 9.03 1.03 -8.94
CA LYS A 85 8.56 1.57 -7.66
C LYS A 85 7.60 2.75 -7.83
N PHE A 86 7.85 3.64 -8.79
CA PHE A 86 6.94 4.75 -9.08
C PHE A 86 5.59 4.26 -9.61
N GLU A 87 5.59 3.38 -10.61
CA GLU A 87 4.38 2.78 -11.17
C GLU A 87 3.58 2.02 -10.10
N TRP A 88 4.29 1.26 -9.25
CA TRP A 88 3.69 0.57 -8.12
C TRP A 88 2.95 1.53 -7.20
N ARG A 89 3.61 2.61 -6.73
CA ARG A 89 3.01 3.57 -5.82
C ARG A 89 1.86 4.34 -6.47
N LYS A 90 2.03 4.72 -7.73
CA LYS A 90 1.04 5.41 -8.54
C LYS A 90 -0.25 4.60 -8.68
N ALA A 91 -0.15 3.28 -8.89
CA ALA A 91 -1.32 2.41 -8.98
C ALA A 91 -2.19 2.41 -7.71
N TYR A 92 -1.63 2.65 -6.52
CA TYR A 92 -2.41 2.79 -5.28
C TYR A 92 -3.02 4.18 -5.12
N ILE A 93 -2.21 5.21 -5.34
CA ILE A 93 -2.65 6.60 -5.15
C ILE A 93 -3.76 6.96 -6.15
N GLU A 94 -3.58 6.63 -7.43
CA GLU A 94 -4.59 6.93 -8.46
C GLU A 94 -5.89 6.15 -8.24
N LYS A 95 -5.82 4.90 -7.77
CA LYS A 95 -7.01 4.11 -7.40
C LYS A 95 -7.76 4.73 -6.22
N ALA A 96 -7.03 5.17 -5.19
CA ALA A 96 -7.63 5.85 -4.04
C ALA A 96 -8.27 7.19 -4.46
N GLU A 97 -7.60 8.00 -5.27
CA GLU A 97 -8.13 9.28 -5.79
C GLU A 97 -9.36 9.09 -6.70
N ALA A 98 -9.41 7.99 -7.45
CA ALA A 98 -10.57 7.61 -8.27
C ALA A 98 -11.76 7.06 -7.44
N GLY A 99 -11.67 7.07 -6.11
CA GLY A 99 -12.71 6.56 -5.21
C GLY A 99 -12.78 5.03 -5.14
N GLN A 100 -11.74 4.34 -5.58
CA GLN A 100 -11.60 2.89 -5.51
C GLN A 100 -10.37 2.52 -4.67
N PRO A 101 -10.37 2.84 -3.36
CA PRO A 101 -9.24 2.53 -2.50
C PRO A 101 -9.01 1.02 -2.44
N PHE A 102 -7.79 0.64 -2.01
CA PHE A 102 -7.49 -0.76 -1.77
C PHE A 102 -8.45 -1.38 -0.76
N MET A 103 -8.88 -2.61 -1.05
CA MET A 103 -9.96 -3.30 -0.34
C MET A 103 -9.81 -3.31 1.19
N PHE A 104 -8.56 -3.36 1.68
CA PHE A 104 -8.24 -3.47 3.11
C PHE A 104 -7.45 -2.28 3.64
N GLU A 105 -7.62 -1.09 3.05
CA GLU A 105 -6.95 0.15 3.51
C GLU A 105 -7.19 0.40 5.02
N GLU A 106 -8.36 0.03 5.56
CA GLU A 106 -8.70 0.19 6.98
C GLU A 106 -7.97 -0.77 7.94
N TYR A 107 -7.26 -1.78 7.42
CA TYR A 107 -6.52 -2.78 8.20
C TYR A 107 -5.01 -2.62 8.10
N ILE A 108 -4.51 -1.70 7.26
CA ILE A 108 -3.07 -1.48 7.04
C ILE A 108 -2.65 -0.10 7.54
N ASP A 109 -1.45 -0.01 8.13
CA ASP A 109 -0.90 1.27 8.58
C ASP A 109 -0.37 2.13 7.40
N GLY A 110 -0.14 1.50 6.25
CA GLY A 110 0.23 2.16 5.01
C GLY A 110 0.37 1.16 3.87
N TYR A 111 0.27 1.66 2.64
CA TYR A 111 0.45 0.84 1.44
C TYR A 111 1.85 0.20 1.41
N PRO A 112 1.94 -1.13 1.21
CA PRO A 112 3.21 -1.83 1.15
C PRO A 112 4.04 -1.33 -0.05
N THR A 113 5.32 -1.09 0.19
CA THR A 113 6.28 -0.76 -0.86
C THR A 113 6.48 -1.94 -1.81
N LEU A 114 6.96 -1.68 -3.03
CA LEU A 114 7.25 -2.76 -3.99
C LEU A 114 8.26 -3.78 -3.40
N GLU A 115 9.25 -3.28 -2.66
CA GLU A 115 10.25 -4.12 -2.00
C GLU A 115 9.65 -4.98 -0.90
N GLN A 116 8.72 -4.44 -0.10
CA GLN A 116 8.01 -5.23 0.91
C GLN A 116 7.16 -6.31 0.26
N TYR A 117 6.46 -6.00 -0.84
CA TYR A 117 5.67 -6.98 -1.58
C TYR A 117 6.54 -8.10 -2.17
N ILE A 118 7.65 -7.75 -2.83
CA ILE A 118 8.60 -8.73 -3.38
C ILE A 118 9.18 -9.57 -2.23
N LYS A 119 9.63 -8.91 -1.15
CA LYS A 119 10.20 -9.60 0.00
C LYS A 119 9.19 -10.56 0.64
N ALA A 120 7.95 -10.12 0.83
CA ALA A 120 6.90 -10.97 1.39
C ALA A 120 6.64 -12.19 0.52
N SER A 121 6.67 -12.03 -0.80
CA SER A 121 6.45 -13.11 -1.76
C SER A 121 7.59 -14.15 -1.80
N PHE A 122 8.81 -13.81 -1.37
CA PHE A 122 9.97 -14.72 -1.45
C PHE A 122 10.52 -15.17 -0.09
N PHE A 123 10.43 -14.31 0.93
CA PHE A 123 11.05 -14.50 2.24
C PHE A 123 10.02 -14.50 3.38
N GLY A 124 8.73 -14.45 3.04
CA GLY A 124 7.64 -14.32 4.00
C GLY A 124 7.48 -12.91 4.56
N GLY A 125 6.39 -12.71 5.29
CA GLY A 125 5.95 -11.41 5.82
C GLY A 125 4.55 -11.07 5.34
N GLU A 126 3.98 -9.98 5.86
CA GLU A 126 2.61 -9.57 5.55
C GLU A 126 2.45 -9.26 4.05
N ASN A 127 1.58 -10.03 3.38
CA ASN A 127 1.30 -9.93 1.95
C ASN A 127 -0.18 -9.69 1.68
N TRP A 128 -0.65 -8.51 2.08
CA TRP A 128 -2.01 -8.05 1.84
C TRP A 128 -2.42 -8.11 0.37
N ILE A 129 -1.50 -7.83 -0.56
CA ILE A 129 -1.80 -7.81 -1.99
C ILE A 129 -1.99 -9.22 -2.53
N GLY A 130 -1.14 -10.16 -2.11
CA GLY A 130 -1.29 -11.58 -2.43
C GLY A 130 -2.63 -12.10 -1.95
N PHE A 131 -2.97 -11.84 -0.68
CA PHE A 131 -4.26 -12.24 -0.11
C PHE A 131 -5.44 -11.62 -0.86
N THR A 132 -5.40 -10.31 -1.14
CA THR A 132 -6.48 -9.63 -1.86
C THR A 132 -6.72 -10.26 -3.23
N ARG A 133 -5.66 -10.47 -4.01
CA ARG A 133 -5.76 -10.98 -5.38
C ARG A 133 -6.17 -12.46 -5.44
N ILE A 134 -5.68 -13.28 -4.51
CA ILE A 134 -5.85 -14.75 -4.57
C ILE A 134 -7.11 -15.21 -3.84
N CYS A 135 -7.47 -14.53 -2.74
CA CYS A 135 -8.57 -14.94 -1.87
C CYS A 135 -9.72 -13.93 -1.89
N ALA A 136 -9.46 -12.67 -1.55
CA ALA A 136 -10.52 -11.72 -1.24
C ALA A 136 -11.34 -11.24 -2.45
N GLU A 137 -10.67 -10.84 -3.54
CA GLU A 137 -11.33 -10.39 -4.77
C GLU A 137 -12.16 -11.52 -5.41
N PRO A 138 -11.65 -12.76 -5.55
CA PRO A 138 -12.47 -13.87 -6.00
C PRO A 138 -13.66 -14.15 -5.08
N ALA A 139 -13.45 -14.15 -3.76
CA ALA A 139 -14.53 -14.38 -2.80
C ALA A 139 -15.63 -13.30 -2.93
N GLU A 140 -15.26 -12.02 -2.93
CA GLU A 140 -16.22 -10.91 -3.07
C GLU A 140 -16.96 -10.93 -4.42
N ALA A 141 -16.32 -11.45 -5.48
CA ALA A 141 -16.93 -11.63 -6.79
C ALA A 141 -17.76 -12.92 -6.93
N GLY A 142 -17.83 -13.77 -5.89
CA GLY A 142 -18.48 -15.07 -5.95
C GLY A 142 -17.79 -16.08 -6.88
N LEU A 143 -16.50 -15.89 -7.15
CA LEU A 143 -15.67 -16.75 -7.98
C LEU A 143 -14.96 -17.83 -7.14
N SER A 144 -14.46 -18.88 -7.80
CA SER A 144 -13.69 -19.92 -7.12
C SER A 144 -12.34 -19.40 -6.64
N TYR A 145 -11.99 -19.69 -5.40
CA TYR A 145 -10.69 -19.41 -4.79
C TYR A 145 -9.98 -20.72 -4.37
N PRO A 146 -8.64 -20.70 -4.20
CA PRO A 146 -7.90 -21.88 -3.78
C PRO A 146 -8.28 -22.37 -2.36
N PRO A 147 -8.13 -23.67 -2.05
CA PRO A 147 -8.47 -24.23 -0.74
C PRO A 147 -7.73 -23.58 0.44
N LEU A 148 -6.53 -23.02 0.21
CA LEU A 148 -5.77 -22.31 1.24
C LEU A 148 -6.52 -21.10 1.81
N CYS A 149 -7.41 -20.47 1.02
CA CYS A 149 -8.19 -19.32 1.46
C CYS A 149 -9.30 -19.70 2.45
N SER A 150 -9.56 -20.99 2.64
CA SER A 150 -10.57 -21.50 3.59
C SER A 150 -9.99 -21.90 4.94
N ASP A 151 -8.69 -21.70 5.17
CA ASP A 151 -8.01 -22.08 6.42
C ASP A 151 -7.11 -20.94 6.91
N LEU A 152 -7.34 -20.48 8.15
CA LEU A 152 -6.59 -19.36 8.73
C LEU A 152 -5.09 -19.65 8.88
N GLN A 153 -4.71 -20.89 9.19
CA GLN A 153 -3.31 -21.28 9.33
C GLN A 153 -2.62 -21.28 7.96
N GLN A 154 -3.33 -21.69 6.91
CA GLN A 154 -2.80 -21.65 5.55
C GLN A 154 -2.68 -20.21 5.02
N ILE A 155 -3.65 -19.35 5.34
CA ILE A 155 -3.56 -17.92 5.06
C ILE A 155 -2.36 -17.29 5.77
N GLU A 156 -2.17 -17.60 7.05
CA GLU A 156 -1.02 -17.10 7.82
C GLU A 156 0.31 -17.62 7.26
N ALA A 157 0.38 -18.90 6.88
CA ALA A 157 1.58 -19.50 6.30
C ALA A 157 1.95 -18.91 4.93
N GLU A 158 0.96 -18.68 4.06
CA GLU A 158 1.18 -18.20 2.69
C GLU A 158 1.36 -16.68 2.62
N PHE A 159 0.58 -15.94 3.40
CA PHE A 159 0.53 -14.47 3.32
C PHE A 159 1.11 -13.76 4.53
N GLY A 160 1.54 -14.48 5.58
CA GLY A 160 2.04 -13.85 6.80
C GLY A 160 0.99 -13.00 7.54
N LEU A 161 -0.30 -13.28 7.32
CA LEU A 161 -1.41 -12.51 7.89
C LEU A 161 -2.15 -13.33 8.93
N ASP A 162 -2.00 -12.99 10.21
CA ASP A 162 -2.85 -13.51 11.28
C ASP A 162 -4.23 -12.83 11.21
N MET A 163 -5.09 -13.37 10.34
CA MET A 163 -6.42 -12.83 10.09
C MET A 163 -7.28 -12.76 11.35
N LYS A 164 -7.09 -13.69 12.30
CA LYS A 164 -7.87 -13.70 13.53
C LYS A 164 -7.47 -12.53 14.42
N ASP A 165 -6.17 -12.31 14.60
CA ASP A 165 -5.65 -11.17 15.37
C ASP A 165 -6.00 -9.83 14.69
N ILE A 166 -5.86 -9.74 13.36
CA ILE A 166 -6.20 -8.52 12.61
C ILE A 166 -7.69 -8.16 12.78
N VAL A 167 -8.59 -9.12 12.58
CA VAL A 167 -10.04 -8.91 12.80
C VAL A 167 -10.32 -8.51 14.25
N GLN A 168 -9.71 -9.19 15.22
CA GLN A 168 -9.92 -8.89 16.64
C GLN A 168 -9.42 -7.48 17.02
N LYS A 169 -8.24 -7.08 16.54
CA LYS A 169 -7.69 -5.73 16.75
C LYS A 169 -8.60 -4.66 16.16
N HIS A 170 -9.10 -4.88 14.94
CA HIS A 170 -10.04 -3.96 14.29
C HIS A 170 -11.36 -3.88 15.07
N TYR A 171 -11.92 -5.01 15.50
CA TYR A 171 -13.12 -5.05 16.35
C TYR A 171 -12.95 -4.25 17.65
N ILE A 172 -11.83 -4.43 18.37
CA ILE A 172 -11.53 -3.66 19.59
C ILE A 172 -11.47 -2.16 19.30
N LYS A 173 -10.90 -1.76 18.15
CA LYS A 173 -10.82 -0.36 17.72
C LYS A 173 -12.21 0.20 17.37
N MET A 174 -13.06 -0.58 16.71
CA MET A 174 -14.47 -0.23 16.47
C MET A 174 -15.22 -0.03 17.79
N LYS A 175 -15.10 -0.97 18.74
CA LYS A 175 -15.72 -0.89 20.06
C LYS A 175 -15.31 0.37 20.83
N ARG A 176 -14.01 0.67 20.89
CA ARG A 176 -13.50 1.91 21.51
C ARG A 176 -14.04 3.16 20.82
N THR A 177 -14.16 3.14 19.50
CA THR A 177 -14.71 4.27 18.74
C THR A 177 -16.20 4.47 19.05
N ALA A 178 -17.00 3.40 19.03
CA ALA A 178 -18.42 3.42 19.39
C ALA A 178 -18.65 3.93 20.82
N GLN A 179 -17.84 3.47 21.78
CA GLN A 179 -17.89 3.95 23.17
C GLN A 179 -17.58 5.45 23.28
N ARG A 180 -16.60 5.98 22.54
CA ARG A 180 -16.28 7.42 22.53
C ARG A 180 -17.40 8.27 21.91
N ILE A 181 -18.12 7.72 20.94
CA ILE A 181 -19.29 8.37 20.34
C ILE A 181 -20.44 8.39 21.35
N SER A 182 -20.79 7.22 21.92
CA SER A 182 -21.85 7.07 22.93
C SER A 182 -21.61 7.93 24.18
N SER A 183 -20.37 8.01 24.65
CA SER A 183 -20.00 8.85 25.80
C SER A 183 -19.93 10.36 25.47
N GLY A 184 -20.27 10.78 24.25
CA GLY A 184 -20.24 12.18 23.83
C GLY A 184 -18.84 12.81 23.72
N ARG A 185 -17.77 12.00 23.61
CA ARG A 185 -16.39 12.49 23.38
C ARG A 185 -16.12 12.78 21.90
N LEU A 186 -16.86 12.15 20.99
CA LEU A 186 -16.83 12.37 19.53
C LEU A 186 -18.20 12.82 19.02
N LYS A 187 -18.62 14.05 19.38
CA LYS A 187 -19.93 14.61 18.99
C LYS A 187 -19.94 15.23 17.59
N ASP A 188 -18.82 15.84 17.19
CA ASP A 188 -18.76 16.61 15.96
C ASP A 188 -18.24 15.75 14.81
N LYS A 189 -18.90 15.82 13.64
CA LYS A 189 -18.45 15.15 12.40
C LYS A 189 -16.97 15.46 12.10
N LYS A 190 -16.56 16.71 12.32
CA LYS A 190 -15.16 17.14 12.11
C LYS A 190 -14.18 16.42 13.05
N ARG A 191 -14.52 16.27 14.34
CA ARG A 191 -13.66 15.57 15.32
C ARG A 191 -13.61 14.08 15.05
N TYR A 192 -14.73 13.50 14.63
CA TYR A 192 -14.78 12.10 14.23
C TYR A 192 -13.90 11.85 13.00
N GLN A 193 -14.02 12.69 11.97
CA GLN A 193 -13.18 12.59 10.77
C GLN A 193 -11.69 12.76 11.12
N GLN A 194 -11.32 13.77 11.91
CA GLN A 194 -9.94 13.94 12.37
C GLN A 194 -9.41 12.74 13.18
N CYS A 195 -10.28 12.05 13.93
CA CYS A 195 -9.90 10.84 14.65
C CYS A 195 -9.63 9.66 13.70
N ILE A 196 -10.40 9.56 12.62
CA ILE A 196 -10.18 8.56 11.56
C ILE A 196 -8.89 8.90 10.79
N ASP A 197 -8.72 10.16 10.37
CA ASP A 197 -7.56 10.62 9.61
C ASP A 197 -6.25 10.47 10.39
N SER A 198 -6.31 10.58 11.72
CA SER A 198 -5.16 10.33 12.62
C SER A 198 -4.94 8.85 12.97
N GLY A 199 -5.76 7.94 12.44
CA GLY A 199 -5.70 6.51 12.71
C GLY A 199 -6.12 6.12 14.15
N GLN A 200 -6.62 7.06 14.96
CA GLN A 200 -7.03 6.78 16.34
C GLN A 200 -8.43 6.14 16.43
N CYS A 201 -9.28 6.38 15.44
CA CYS A 201 -10.62 5.81 15.31
C CYS A 201 -10.72 4.96 14.03
N VAL A 202 -11.79 4.19 13.92
CA VAL A 202 -12.21 3.50 12.69
C VAL A 202 -13.65 3.84 12.38
N ILE A 203 -14.06 3.58 11.14
CA ILE A 203 -15.46 3.75 10.76
C ILE A 203 -16.29 2.73 11.54
N VAL A 204 -17.29 3.22 12.26
CA VAL A 204 -18.30 2.37 12.92
C VAL A 204 -19.64 2.52 12.21
N PRO A 205 -20.49 1.46 12.20
CA PRO A 205 -21.84 1.54 11.67
C PRO A 205 -22.62 2.60 12.47
N LEU A 206 -22.94 3.72 11.82
CA LEU A 206 -23.72 4.83 12.38
C LEU A 206 -24.86 5.15 11.43
N LEU A 207 -25.93 5.73 11.96
CA LEU A 207 -26.98 6.32 11.12
C LEU A 207 -26.36 7.45 10.26
N PRO A 208 -26.73 7.56 8.96
CA PRO A 208 -26.29 8.67 8.12
C PRO A 208 -26.60 10.03 8.75
N ALA A 209 -25.72 11.01 8.55
CA ALA A 209 -25.92 12.36 9.07
C ALA A 209 -27.20 12.99 8.51
N GLY A 210 -28.08 13.48 9.39
CA GLY A 210 -29.36 14.11 9.02
C GLY A 210 -30.58 13.19 9.10
N VAL A 211 -30.41 11.93 9.50
CA VAL A 211 -31.51 11.01 9.78
C VAL A 211 -32.03 11.24 11.20
N ASP A 212 -33.26 11.74 11.31
CA ASP A 212 -34.00 11.89 12.57
C ASP A 212 -34.41 10.50 13.09
N PRO A 213 -33.85 10.02 14.23
CA PRO A 213 -34.12 8.68 14.75
C PRO A 213 -35.59 8.41 15.08
N GLU A 214 -36.38 9.46 15.30
CA GLU A 214 -37.79 9.36 15.69
C GLU A 214 -38.74 9.28 14.48
N ARG A 215 -38.25 9.58 13.26
CA ARG A 215 -39.02 9.53 12.01
C ARG A 215 -38.83 8.24 11.21
N LEU A 216 -38.06 7.29 11.74
CA LEU A 216 -37.74 6.03 11.08
C LEU A 216 -38.89 5.02 11.23
N SER A 217 -39.31 4.44 10.11
CA SER A 217 -40.28 3.33 10.09
C SER A 217 -39.58 2.01 10.46
N GLY A 218 -40.35 1.06 11.03
CA GLY A 218 -39.87 -0.03 11.90
C GLY A 218 -38.86 -1.06 11.38
N ASN A 219 -38.25 -0.88 10.20
CA ASN A 219 -37.16 -1.73 9.70
C ASN A 219 -35.99 -0.96 9.05
N ASP A 220 -36.11 0.35 8.83
CA ASP A 220 -35.05 1.11 8.18
C ASP A 220 -33.88 1.29 9.17
N TYR A 221 -32.70 0.79 8.81
CA TYR A 221 -31.46 0.83 9.60
C TYR A 221 -31.45 0.01 10.91
N GLY A 222 -32.42 -0.89 11.11
CA GLY A 222 -32.49 -1.73 12.31
C GLY A 222 -31.25 -2.62 12.52
N GLU A 223 -30.63 -3.10 11.44
CA GLU A 223 -29.38 -3.87 11.49
C GLU A 223 -28.16 -3.01 11.84
N ILE A 224 -28.06 -1.81 11.26
CA ILE A 224 -26.96 -0.87 11.51
C ILE A 224 -27.01 -0.39 12.97
N ARG A 225 -28.20 -0.08 13.48
CA ARG A 225 -28.40 0.31 14.88
C ARG A 225 -28.08 -0.85 15.83
N ARG A 226 -28.51 -2.08 15.51
CA ARG A 226 -28.14 -3.27 16.29
C ARG A 226 -26.63 -3.48 16.30
N ALA A 227 -25.96 -3.37 15.16
CA ALA A 227 -24.51 -3.50 15.06
C ALA A 227 -23.79 -2.46 15.95
N PHE A 228 -24.24 -1.21 15.95
CA PHE A 228 -23.67 -0.16 16.80
C PHE A 228 -23.82 -0.45 18.29
N TRP A 229 -25.00 -0.84 18.75
CA TRP A 229 -25.23 -1.15 20.16
C TRP A 229 -24.53 -2.45 20.57
N SER A 230 -24.48 -3.45 19.70
CA SER A 230 -23.66 -4.65 19.90
C SER A 230 -22.17 -4.35 20.09
N LEU A 231 -21.61 -3.33 19.41
CA LEU A 231 -20.23 -2.91 19.67
C LEU A 231 -20.03 -2.39 21.10
N ILE A 232 -21.07 -1.83 21.73
CA ILE A 232 -20.99 -1.24 23.06
C ILE A 232 -21.30 -2.28 24.13
N ASP A 233 -22.42 -2.99 23.96
CA ASP A 233 -23.06 -3.82 24.98
C ASP A 233 -22.50 -5.24 25.02
N ASP A 234 -22.12 -5.80 23.87
CA ASP A 234 -21.66 -7.20 23.81
C ASP A 234 -20.19 -7.31 24.22
N GLU A 235 -19.85 -8.33 25.02
CA GLU A 235 -18.46 -8.58 25.43
C GLU A 235 -17.57 -9.04 24.27
N LYS A 236 -18.15 -9.78 23.33
CA LYS A 236 -17.47 -10.39 22.18
C LYS A 236 -18.07 -9.92 20.87
N MET A 237 -17.33 -10.14 19.80
CA MET A 237 -17.85 -9.90 18.46
C MET A 237 -19.02 -10.85 18.20
N ASN A 238 -20.01 -10.38 17.45
CA ASN A 238 -21.14 -11.20 17.03
C ASN A 238 -21.28 -11.13 15.50
N ASN A 239 -22.15 -11.97 14.93
CA ASN A 239 -22.35 -12.01 13.48
C ASN A 239 -22.79 -10.66 12.89
N THR A 240 -23.58 -9.89 13.63
CA THR A 240 -24.05 -8.57 13.18
C THR A 240 -22.88 -7.60 13.00
N VAL A 241 -21.93 -7.59 13.93
CA VAL A 241 -20.72 -6.76 13.84
C VAL A 241 -19.75 -7.28 12.78
N CYS A 242 -19.53 -8.60 12.71
CA CYS A 242 -18.68 -9.21 11.68
C CYS A 242 -19.17 -8.88 10.26
N ASN A 243 -20.48 -8.87 10.02
CA ASN A 243 -21.04 -8.50 8.72
C ASN A 243 -20.80 -7.03 8.31
N GLN A 244 -20.52 -6.15 9.27
CA GLN A 244 -20.14 -4.76 9.01
C GLN A 244 -18.64 -4.61 8.72
N MET A 245 -17.83 -5.63 9.05
CA MET A 245 -16.40 -5.64 8.78
C MET A 245 -16.13 -6.38 7.48
N LYS A 246 -15.61 -5.68 6.47
CA LYS A 246 -15.38 -6.26 5.13
C LYS A 246 -14.52 -7.52 5.19
N LEU A 247 -13.41 -7.48 5.93
CA LEU A 247 -12.52 -8.62 6.09
C LEU A 247 -13.20 -9.81 6.78
N CYS A 248 -13.95 -9.56 7.86
CA CYS A 248 -14.64 -10.62 8.59
C CYS A 248 -15.68 -11.32 7.72
N ARG A 249 -16.49 -10.55 6.98
CA ARG A 249 -17.47 -11.08 6.03
C ARG A 249 -16.82 -11.97 4.98
N ILE A 250 -15.73 -11.51 4.36
CA ILE A 250 -14.99 -12.27 3.34
C ILE A 250 -14.44 -13.58 3.93
N LEU A 251 -13.88 -13.54 5.14
CA LEU A 251 -13.36 -14.75 5.81
C LEU A 251 -14.47 -15.77 6.16
N VAL A 252 -15.67 -15.30 6.51
CA VAL A 252 -16.84 -16.16 6.73
C VAL A 252 -17.31 -16.77 5.41
N GLU A 253 -17.38 -15.99 4.33
CA GLU A 253 -17.74 -16.45 2.99
C GLU A 253 -16.77 -17.51 2.45
N MET A 254 -15.47 -17.33 2.72
CA MET A 254 -14.44 -18.31 2.40
C MET A 254 -14.44 -19.53 3.34
N LYS A 255 -15.29 -19.54 4.38
CA LYS A 255 -15.35 -20.56 5.44
C LYS A 255 -14.09 -20.66 6.31
N ALA A 256 -13.19 -19.69 6.21
CA ALA A 256 -12.00 -19.58 7.05
C ALA A 256 -12.35 -19.22 8.50
N LEU A 257 -13.36 -18.36 8.68
CA LEU A 257 -13.99 -18.12 9.98
C LEU A 257 -15.35 -18.78 10.03
N LYS A 258 -15.63 -19.48 11.13
CA LYS A 258 -16.98 -19.96 11.43
C LYS A 258 -17.73 -18.85 12.14
N GLU A 259 -19.01 -18.69 11.84
CA GLU A 259 -19.90 -17.77 12.56
C GLU A 259 -19.95 -18.06 14.07
N SER A 260 -19.69 -19.29 14.50
CA SER A 260 -19.61 -19.69 15.91
C SER A 260 -18.24 -19.42 16.57
N SER A 261 -17.28 -18.85 15.84
CA SER A 261 -15.93 -18.58 16.35
C SER A 261 -15.82 -17.27 17.14
N PHE A 262 -16.93 -16.55 17.30
CA PHE A 262 -17.00 -15.24 17.96
C PHE A 262 -17.63 -15.35 19.36
#